data_AF-A0A0G4N3U8-F1
#
_entry.id   AF-A0A0G4N3U8-F1
#
_cell.length_a   1.000
_cell.length_b   1.000
_cell.length_c   1.000
_cell.angle_alpha   90.00
_cell.angle_beta   90.00
_cell.angle_gamma   90.00
#
_symmetry.space_group_name_H-M   'P 1'
#
loop_
_entity.id
_entity.type
_entity.pdbx_description
1 polymer ?
#
loop_
_entity_poly.entity_id
_entity_poly.type
_entity_poly.pdbx_seq_one_letter_code
_entity_poly.pdbx_strand_id
1 'polypeptide(L)'
;MGLPLRMDNLHAPTVPSGPASFPTSKEDYTKLTYLELQAQKIQMETEMQALSAVLDSHGSNMTTPLTTRDGFPRADIDVAQVRTTRARIIHLRNDYKDLMAVVTRHLDEYFARP
;
A
#
# COMPACT_ATOMS: atom_id res chain seq x y z
N MET A 1 2.82 -22.66 -55.11
CA MET A 1 3.56 -21.89 -54.08
C MET A 1 2.54 -21.10 -53.26
N GLY A 2 1.90 -21.73 -52.27
CA GLY A 2 1.00 -21.06 -51.33
C GLY A 2 1.77 -20.80 -50.04
N LEU A 3 2.10 -19.55 -49.76
CA LEU A 3 2.72 -19.15 -48.51
C LEU A 3 1.69 -19.28 -47.37
N PRO A 4 2.05 -19.88 -46.23
CA PRO A 4 1.13 -19.99 -45.10
C PRO A 4 0.93 -18.61 -44.46
N LEU A 5 -0.32 -18.31 -44.10
CA LEU A 5 -0.70 -17.14 -43.33
C LEU A 5 0.04 -17.17 -41.98
N ARG A 6 1.04 -16.29 -41.86
CA ARG A 6 1.69 -15.99 -40.59
C ARG A 6 0.67 -15.19 -39.78
N MET A 7 0.06 -15.84 -38.79
CA MET A 7 -0.76 -15.15 -37.79
C MET A 7 0.20 -14.37 -36.88
N ASP A 8 0.44 -13.11 -37.24
CA ASP A 8 1.13 -12.16 -36.38
C ASP A 8 0.25 -11.92 -35.15
N ASN A 9 0.60 -12.57 -34.04
CA ASN A 9 -0.02 -12.38 -32.73
C ASN A 9 0.31 -10.98 -32.21
N LEU A 10 -0.35 -9.97 -32.77
CA LEU A 10 -0.09 -8.54 -32.54
C LEU A 10 -0.63 -8.00 -31.20
N HIS A 11 -1.12 -8.85 -30.29
CA HIS A 11 -1.86 -8.40 -29.10
C HIS A 11 -1.54 -9.15 -27.80
N ALA A 12 -0.48 -9.94 -27.74
CA ALA A 12 -0.03 -10.53 -26.48
C ALA A 12 1.04 -9.64 -25.84
N PRO A 13 0.75 -8.87 -24.77
CA PRO A 13 1.81 -8.25 -23.98
C PRO A 13 2.64 -9.38 -23.37
N THR A 14 3.77 -9.69 -23.99
CA THR A 14 4.74 -10.65 -23.47
C THR A 14 5.56 -9.92 -22.42
N VAL A 15 4.95 -9.66 -21.26
CA VAL A 15 5.68 -9.31 -20.06
C VAL A 15 5.86 -10.61 -19.26
N PRO A 16 7.08 -11.11 -19.05
CA PRO A 16 7.29 -12.22 -18.15
C PRO A 16 6.90 -11.75 -16.75
N SER A 17 5.86 -12.36 -16.17
CA SER A 17 5.55 -12.20 -14.75
C SER A 17 6.74 -12.73 -13.96
N GLY A 18 7.61 -11.82 -13.52
CA GLY A 18 8.67 -12.15 -12.56
C GLY A 18 8.06 -12.67 -11.25
N PRO A 19 8.85 -13.34 -10.40
CA PRO A 19 8.38 -13.79 -9.10
C PRO A 19 7.85 -12.57 -8.34
N ALA A 20 6.55 -12.59 -8.04
CA ALA A 20 5.89 -11.59 -7.21
C ALA A 20 6.48 -11.68 -5.80
N SER A 21 7.61 -10.99 -5.60
CA SER A 21 8.33 -10.95 -4.33
C SER A 21 7.62 -9.92 -3.46
N PHE A 22 6.43 -10.25 -3.00
CA PHE A 22 5.84 -9.53 -1.88
C PHE A 22 6.51 -10.08 -0.62
N PRO A 23 7.33 -9.30 0.10
CA PRO A 23 7.81 -9.73 1.40
C PRO A 23 6.58 -9.88 2.32
N THR A 24 6.21 -11.12 2.60
CA THR A 24 5.06 -11.50 3.43
C THR A 24 5.43 -11.77 4.89
N SER A 25 6.63 -11.37 5.34
CA SER A 25 6.94 -11.41 6.77
C SER A 25 6.29 -10.21 7.44
N LYS A 26 5.07 -10.41 7.94
CA LYS A 26 4.41 -9.47 8.84
C LYS A 26 5.31 -9.26 10.07
N GLU A 27 5.55 -8.01 10.47
CA GLU A 27 6.41 -7.72 11.63
C GLU A 27 5.77 -8.22 12.93
N ASP A 28 6.52 -8.99 13.71
CA ASP A 28 6.10 -9.51 15.01
C ASP A 28 6.31 -8.43 16.10
N TYR A 29 5.35 -7.52 16.26
CA TYR A 29 5.44 -6.41 17.21
C TYR A 29 5.51 -6.85 18.69
N THR A 30 5.07 -8.07 19.01
CA THR A 30 5.03 -8.60 20.40
C THR A 30 6.40 -8.80 21.04
N LYS A 31 7.47 -8.78 20.25
CA LYS A 31 8.85 -8.97 20.73
C LYS A 31 9.56 -7.64 21.00
N LEU A 32 8.95 -6.52 20.62
CA LEU A 32 9.55 -5.20 20.72
C LEU A 32 9.33 -4.58 22.10
N THR A 33 10.26 -3.74 22.51
CA THR A 33 10.12 -2.88 23.68
C THR A 33 9.16 -1.71 23.38
N TYR A 34 8.61 -1.09 24.43
CA TYR A 34 7.72 0.08 24.28
C TYR A 34 8.38 1.24 23.50
N LEU A 35 9.68 1.49 23.71
CA LEU A 35 10.42 2.53 22.99
C LEU A 35 10.55 2.23 21.50
N GLU A 36 10.79 0.97 21.15
CA GLU A 36 10.85 0.52 19.75
C GLU A 36 9.46 0.60 19.08
N LEU A 37 8.40 0.19 19.77
CA LEU A 37 7.02 0.34 19.29
C LEU A 37 6.67 1.81 19.03
N GLN A 38 7.09 2.72 19.92
CA GLN A 38 6.86 4.15 19.75
C GLN A 38 7.64 4.71 18.56
N ALA A 39 8.88 4.28 18.36
CA ALA A 39 9.69 4.69 17.20
C ALA A 39 9.05 4.21 15.87
N GLN A 40 8.62 2.95 15.82
CA GLN A 40 7.93 2.40 14.66
C GLN A 40 6.61 3.12 14.37
N LYS A 41 5.84 3.45 15.41
CA LYS A 41 4.63 4.28 15.28
C LYS A 41 4.94 5.60 14.57
N ILE A 42 5.93 6.35 15.03
CA ILE A 42 6.30 7.65 14.46
C ILE A 42 6.73 7.49 13.00
N GLN A 43 7.49 6.44 12.69
CA GLN A 43 7.90 6.14 11.32
C GLN A 43 6.70 5.89 10.40
N MET A 44 5.75 5.05 10.82
CA MET A 44 4.55 4.75 10.03
C MET A 44 3.67 5.99 9.85
N GLU A 45 3.49 6.81 10.89
CA GLU A 45 2.74 8.07 10.83
C GLU A 45 3.39 9.06 9.85
N THR A 46 4.72 9.18 9.90
CA THR A 46 5.48 10.04 8.99
C THR A 46 5.35 9.57 7.54
N GLU A 47 5.46 8.26 7.29
CA GLU A 47 5.31 7.68 5.96
C GLU A 47 3.89 7.88 5.42
N MET A 48 2.86 7.64 6.24
CA MET A 48 1.47 7.89 5.87
C MET A 48 1.22 9.36 5.54
N GLN A 49 1.82 10.29 6.29
CA GLN A 49 1.70 11.73 6.02
C GLN A 49 2.37 12.10 4.70
N ALA A 50 3.58 11.59 4.43
CA ALA A 50 4.29 11.83 3.18
C ALA A 50 3.49 11.29 1.97
N LEU A 51 2.95 10.09 2.06
CA LEU A 51 2.12 9.50 0.99
C LEU A 51 0.80 10.23 0.81
N SER A 52 0.21 10.76 1.89
CA SER A 52 -1.00 11.59 1.79
C SER A 52 -0.72 12.90 1.05
N ALA A 53 0.43 13.55 1.31
CA ALA A 53 0.85 14.73 0.56
C ALA A 53 1.08 14.43 -0.94
N VAL A 54 1.57 13.22 -1.28
CA VAL A 54 1.63 12.77 -2.67
C VAL A 54 0.23 12.70 -3.28
N LEU A 55 -0.77 12.12 -2.59
CA LEU A 55 -2.14 12.09 -3.11
C LEU A 55 -2.71 13.50 -3.34
N ASP A 56 -2.48 14.42 -2.40
CA ASP A 56 -2.92 15.81 -2.48
C ASP A 56 -2.31 16.52 -3.69
N SER A 57 -1.03 16.27 -4.00
CA SER A 57 -0.36 16.82 -5.19
C SER A 57 -0.97 16.36 -6.51
N HIS A 58 -1.64 15.20 -6.50
CA HIS A 58 -2.40 14.65 -7.64
C HIS A 58 -3.89 15.03 -7.59
N GLY A 59 -4.30 15.97 -6.72
CA GLY A 59 -5.70 16.37 -6.58
C GLY A 59 -6.62 15.22 -6.17
N SER A 60 -6.09 14.24 -5.43
CA SER A 60 -6.79 13.03 -5.04
C SER A 60 -6.63 12.77 -3.54
N ASN A 61 -7.52 11.97 -2.95
CA ASN A 61 -7.39 11.50 -1.57
C ASN A 61 -7.52 9.97 -1.54
N MET A 62 -7.86 9.35 -0.41
CA MET A 62 -8.03 7.89 -0.32
C MET A 62 -9.32 7.36 -0.99
N THR A 63 -10.31 8.21 -1.24
CA THR A 63 -11.66 7.82 -1.67
C THR A 63 -12.08 8.43 -3.01
N THR A 64 -11.35 9.41 -3.55
CA THR A 64 -11.66 10.03 -4.85
C THR A 64 -11.81 8.97 -5.95
N PRO A 65 -12.84 9.04 -6.81
CA PRO A 65 -12.95 8.15 -7.96
C PRO A 65 -11.73 8.25 -8.89
N LEU A 66 -11.24 7.09 -9.35
CA LEU A 66 -10.14 6.99 -10.32
C LEU A 66 -10.62 6.84 -11.76
N THR A 67 -11.93 6.72 -11.95
CA THR A 67 -12.57 6.58 -13.24
C THR A 67 -13.58 7.70 -13.44
N THR A 68 -13.82 8.02 -14.71
CA THR A 68 -14.92 8.87 -15.16
C THR A 68 -16.26 8.10 -15.08
N ARG A 69 -17.38 8.79 -15.34
CA ARG A 69 -18.74 8.22 -15.21
C ARG A 69 -19.02 7.06 -16.17
N ASP A 70 -18.39 7.10 -17.33
CA ASP A 70 -18.40 6.08 -18.39
C ASP A 70 -17.43 4.91 -18.13
N GLY A 71 -16.67 4.95 -17.02
CA GLY A 71 -15.83 3.84 -16.55
C GLY A 71 -14.39 3.84 -17.06
N PHE A 72 -13.98 4.86 -17.82
CA PHE A 72 -12.58 4.99 -18.26
C PHE A 72 -11.70 5.60 -17.16
N PRO A 73 -10.38 5.34 -17.15
CA PRO A 73 -9.45 6.01 -16.25
C PRO A 73 -9.50 7.53 -16.44
N ARG A 74 -9.44 8.28 -15.33
CA ARG A 74 -9.35 9.74 -15.37
C ARG A 74 -8.08 10.19 -16.08
N ALA A 75 -8.22 11.14 -17.00
CA ALA A 75 -7.10 11.70 -17.76
C ALA A 75 -6.40 12.86 -17.04
N ASP A 76 -7.03 13.45 -16.02
CA ASP A 76 -6.53 14.61 -15.28
C ASP A 76 -5.61 14.26 -14.10
N ILE A 77 -5.42 12.97 -13.80
CA ILE A 77 -4.57 12.48 -12.72
C ILE A 77 -3.75 11.27 -13.16
N ASP A 78 -2.60 11.03 -12.52
CA ASP A 78 -1.90 9.76 -12.68
C ASP A 78 -2.60 8.66 -11.85
N VAL A 79 -3.54 7.97 -12.50
CA VAL A 79 -4.32 6.89 -11.89
C VAL A 79 -3.44 5.76 -11.36
N ALA A 80 -2.33 5.45 -12.02
CA ALA A 80 -1.44 4.36 -11.63
C ALA A 80 -0.66 4.72 -10.35
N GLN A 81 -0.12 5.94 -10.28
CA GLN A 81 0.55 6.46 -9.09
C GLN A 81 -0.43 6.54 -7.92
N VAL A 82 -1.60 7.15 -8.11
CA VAL A 82 -2.62 7.27 -7.05
C VAL A 82 -3.03 5.91 -6.51
N ARG A 83 -3.26 4.91 -7.39
CA ARG A 83 -3.63 3.55 -6.96
C ARG A 83 -2.53 2.91 -6.11
N THR A 84 -1.28 3.05 -6.51
CA THR A 84 -0.13 2.44 -5.81
C THR A 84 0.11 3.12 -4.46
N THR A 85 0.04 4.45 -4.42
CA THR A 85 0.15 5.24 -3.17
C THR A 85 -0.97 4.89 -2.20
N ARG A 86 -2.22 4.77 -2.67
CA ARG A 86 -3.35 4.32 -1.82
C ARG A 86 -3.13 2.91 -1.27
N ALA A 87 -2.66 1.97 -2.08
CA ALA A 87 -2.38 0.62 -1.63
C ALA A 87 -1.33 0.60 -0.51
N ARG A 88 -0.26 1.41 -0.64
CA ARG A 88 0.75 1.56 0.40
C ARG A 88 0.17 2.13 1.69
N ILE A 89 -0.64 3.19 1.63
CA ILE A 89 -1.32 3.76 2.81
C ILE A 89 -2.23 2.72 3.47
N ILE A 90 -2.96 1.92 2.70
CA ILE A 90 -3.84 0.87 3.25
C ILE A 90 -3.03 -0.17 4.04
N HIS A 91 -1.90 -0.63 3.49
CA HIS A 91 -1.03 -1.56 4.22
C HIS A 91 -0.49 -0.92 5.51
N LEU A 92 0.04 0.31 5.44
CA LEU A 92 0.52 1.02 6.62
C LEU A 92 -0.56 1.21 7.69
N ARG A 93 -1.81 1.49 7.29
CA ARG A 93 -2.94 1.61 8.24
C ARG A 93 -3.27 0.29 8.93
N ASN A 94 -3.18 -0.82 8.21
CA ASN A 94 -3.39 -2.15 8.77
C ASN A 94 -2.26 -2.50 9.75
N ASP A 95 -1.02 -2.25 9.36
CA ASP A 95 0.16 -2.51 10.18
C ASP A 95 0.17 -1.63 11.44
N TYR A 96 -0.19 -0.35 11.31
CA TYR A 96 -0.35 0.58 12.42
C TYR A 96 -1.42 0.11 13.42
N LYS A 97 -2.54 -0.43 12.92
CA LYS A 97 -3.58 -0.99 13.79
C LYS A 97 -3.05 -2.18 14.61
N ASP A 98 -2.28 -3.06 13.97
CA ASP A 98 -1.68 -4.22 14.64
C ASP A 98 -0.63 -3.80 15.67
N LEU A 99 0.22 -2.80 15.34
CA LEU A 99 1.19 -2.20 16.27
C LEU A 99 0.48 -1.59 17.49
N MET A 100 -0.55 -0.78 17.26
CA MET A 100 -1.27 -0.11 18.34
C MET A 100 -1.99 -1.10 19.27
N ALA A 101 -2.46 -2.24 18.76
CA ALA A 101 -3.02 -3.30 19.60
C ALA A 101 -1.99 -3.88 20.59
N VAL A 102 -0.72 -3.98 20.17
CA VAL A 102 0.38 -4.42 21.04
C VAL A 102 0.74 -3.32 22.05
N VAL A 103 0.81 -2.06 21.62
CA VAL A 103 1.06 -0.91 22.52
C VAL A 103 0.01 -0.85 23.64
N THR A 104 -1.27 -0.98 23.32
CA THR A 104 -2.35 -0.98 24.31
C THR A 104 -2.16 -2.10 25.33
N ARG A 105 -1.83 -3.32 24.88
CA ARG A 105 -1.57 -4.46 25.78
C ARG A 105 -0.42 -4.18 26.75
N HIS A 106 0.69 -3.62 26.27
CA HIS A 106 1.83 -3.27 27.12
C HIS A 106 1.45 -2.23 28.19
N LEU A 107 0.61 -1.25 27.84
CA LEU A 107 0.11 -0.27 28.79
C LEU A 107 -0.78 -0.92 29.84
N ASP A 108 -1.74 -1.75 29.42
CA ASP A 108 -2.62 -2.47 30.33
C ASP A 108 -1.84 -3.35 31.32
N GLU A 109 -0.85 -4.10 30.83
CA GLU A 109 0.04 -4.92 31.66
C GLU A 109 0.88 -4.10 32.64
N TYR A 110 1.31 -2.90 32.26
CA TYR A 110 2.06 -2.00 33.14
C TYR A 110 1.18 -1.47 34.28
N PHE A 111 -0.06 -1.05 33.98
CA PHE A 111 -1.00 -0.55 34.98
C PHE A 111 -1.67 -1.65 35.83
N ALA A 112 -1.66 -2.90 35.38
CA ALA A 112 -2.18 -4.04 36.14
C ALA A 112 -1.22 -4.57 37.21
N ARG A 113 0.04 -4.07 37.27
CA ARG A 113 0.99 -4.44 38.33
C ARG A 113 0.63 -3.71 39.63
N PRO A 114 0.57 -4.43 40.78
CA PRO A 114 0.22 -3.84 42.08
C PRO A 114 1.29 -2.90 42.62
#